data_AF-A0A5X7LBX1-F1
#
_entry.id   AF-A0A5X7LBX1-F1
#
_cell.length_a   1.000
_cell.length_b   1.000
_cell.length_c   1.000
_cell.angle_alpha   90.00
_cell.angle_beta   90.00
_cell.angle_gamma   90.00
#
_symmetry.space_group_name_H-M   'P 1'
#
loop_
_entity.id
_entity.type
_entity.pdbx_description
1 polymer ?
#
loop_
_entity_poly.entity_id
_entity_poly.type
_entity_poly.pdbx_seq_one_letter_code
_entity_poly.pdbx_strand_id
1 'polypeptide(L)'
;MHSTFSDKVWWTRKAKIKAERRLLNLDYYSQFLLLWYSSFLVCYSIYSLVKPPANNNESIIMVALSVLILALTLFINNMNYKGRAMLIKQCYEKLSVIHTLSLSSTDLTEIDKQYQAVLASSENHLERDFIKAMVDENANTSDKSKLTKLPTTWHKIQVLYYSLRNIILFLFLFFAPLIILVVLRKA
;
A
#
# COMPACT_ATOMS: atom_id res chain seq x y z
N MET A 1 24.51 -3.45 25.00
CA MET A 1 24.90 -4.02 23.70
C MET A 1 23.67 -4.70 23.13
N HIS A 2 23.12 -4.21 22.02
CA HIS A 2 22.06 -4.95 21.33
C HIS A 2 22.66 -6.25 20.79
N SER A 3 22.01 -7.38 21.02
CA SER A 3 22.37 -8.63 20.36
C SER A 3 22.05 -8.48 18.86
N THR A 4 22.96 -8.91 17.99
CA THR A 4 22.78 -8.83 16.51
C THR A 4 21.45 -9.45 16.06
N PHE A 5 20.96 -10.43 16.82
CA PHE A 5 19.66 -11.06 16.62
C PHE A 5 18.48 -10.15 17.00
N SER A 6 18.49 -9.50 18.17
CA SER A 6 17.46 -8.54 18.58
C SER A 6 17.30 -7.41 17.54
N ASP A 7 18.41 -6.91 17.00
CA ASP A 7 18.39 -5.88 15.95
C ASP A 7 17.75 -6.38 14.64
N LYS A 8 18.06 -7.61 14.24
CA LYS A 8 17.45 -8.24 13.06
C LYS A 8 15.93 -8.36 13.22
N VAL A 9 15.46 -8.83 14.38
CA VAL A 9 14.03 -8.94 14.69
C VAL A 9 13.37 -7.56 14.67
N TRP A 10 14.02 -6.56 15.28
CA TRP A 10 13.50 -5.19 15.32
C TRP A 10 13.35 -4.58 13.92
N TRP A 11 14.37 -4.70 13.07
CA TRP A 11 14.33 -4.18 11.70
C TRP A 11 13.27 -4.88 10.85
N THR A 12 13.14 -6.21 10.99
CA THR A 12 12.11 -6.98 10.29
C THR A 12 10.71 -6.53 10.71
N ARG A 13 10.50 -6.30 12.01
CA ARG A 13 9.24 -5.79 12.56
C ARG A 13 8.90 -4.43 11.96
N LYS A 14 9.86 -3.50 11.94
CA LYS A 14 9.67 -2.15 11.37
C LYS A 14 9.35 -2.19 9.87
N ALA A 15 10.01 -3.06 9.11
CA ALA A 15 9.71 -3.24 7.69
C ALA A 15 8.30 -3.80 7.46
N LYS A 16 7.88 -4.80 8.26
CA LYS A 16 6.51 -5.36 8.19
C LYS A 16 5.44 -4.32 8.54
N ILE A 17 5.68 -3.44 9.52
CA ILE A 17 4.76 -2.32 9.81
C ILE A 17 4.58 -1.40 8.59
N LYS A 18 5.67 -1.10 7.85
CA LYS A 18 5.56 -0.28 6.62
C LYS A 18 4.86 -1.05 5.48
N ALA A 19 5.04 -2.36 5.38
CA ALA A 19 4.35 -3.21 4.43
C ALA A 19 2.83 -3.26 4.69
N GLU A 20 2.41 -3.40 5.96
CA GLU A 20 0.99 -3.32 6.36
C GLU A 20 0.40 -1.97 5.95
N ARG A 21 1.03 -0.85 6.33
CA ARG A 21 0.55 0.48 5.99
C ARG A 21 0.42 0.68 4.48
N ARG A 22 1.33 0.10 3.70
CA ARG A 22 1.27 0.12 2.24
C ARG A 22 0.04 -0.63 1.70
N LEU A 23 -0.26 -1.82 2.22
CA LEU A 23 -1.46 -2.57 1.82
C LEU A 23 -2.74 -1.84 2.21
N LEU A 24 -2.81 -1.27 3.41
CA LEU A 24 -3.97 -0.47 3.84
C LEU A 24 -4.19 0.77 2.98
N ASN A 25 -3.11 1.46 2.60
CA ASN A 25 -3.21 2.59 1.69
C ASN A 25 -3.68 2.14 0.30
N LEU A 26 -3.20 1.01 -0.21
CA LEU A 26 -3.61 0.47 -1.50
C LEU A 26 -5.10 0.08 -1.49
N ASP A 27 -5.57 -0.53 -0.41
CA ASP A 27 -7.00 -0.81 -0.17
C ASP A 27 -7.82 0.47 -0.22
N TYR A 28 -7.44 1.47 0.59
CA TYR A 28 -8.14 2.76 0.65
C TYR A 28 -8.19 3.46 -0.70
N TYR A 29 -7.07 3.61 -1.41
CA TYR A 29 -7.03 4.29 -2.71
C TYR A 29 -7.83 3.54 -3.78
N SER A 30 -7.78 2.20 -3.79
CA SER A 30 -8.52 1.38 -4.76
C SER A 30 -10.03 1.51 -4.52
N GLN A 31 -10.48 1.43 -3.27
CA GLN A 31 -11.89 1.59 -2.91
C GLN A 31 -12.39 3.01 -3.18
N PHE A 32 -11.57 4.02 -2.88
CA PHE A 32 -11.89 5.42 -3.15
C PHE A 32 -12.03 5.69 -4.66
N LEU A 33 -11.09 5.22 -5.47
CA LEU A 33 -11.18 5.36 -6.94
C LEU A 33 -12.39 4.61 -7.48
N LEU A 34 -12.71 3.43 -6.95
CA LEU A 34 -13.88 2.68 -7.40
C LEU A 34 -15.18 3.43 -7.12
N LEU A 35 -15.30 4.01 -5.91
CA LEU A 35 -16.42 4.86 -5.54
C LEU A 35 -16.50 6.10 -6.45
N TRP A 36 -15.38 6.76 -6.71
CA TRP A 36 -15.29 7.93 -7.59
C TRP A 36 -15.80 7.61 -9.01
N TYR A 37 -15.32 6.53 -9.61
CA TYR A 37 -15.71 6.12 -10.97
C TYR A 37 -17.18 5.69 -11.03
N SER A 38 -17.67 4.97 -10.02
CA SER A 38 -19.07 4.56 -9.94
C SER A 38 -19.99 5.78 -9.82
N SER A 39 -19.62 6.74 -8.97
CA SER A 39 -20.38 7.99 -8.78
C SER A 39 -20.37 8.83 -10.06
N PHE A 40 -19.22 8.93 -10.71
CA PHE A 40 -19.07 9.62 -11.99
C PHE A 40 -19.97 9.03 -13.07
N LEU A 41 -20.03 7.70 -13.20
CA LEU A 41 -20.88 7.02 -14.18
C LEU A 41 -22.38 7.31 -13.94
N VAL A 42 -22.82 7.35 -12.67
CA VAL A 42 -24.20 7.70 -12.31
C VAL A 42 -24.50 9.16 -12.65
N CYS A 43 -23.64 10.09 -12.24
CA CYS A 43 -23.78 11.51 -12.57
C CYS A 43 -23.82 11.73 -14.09
N TYR A 44 -22.97 11.03 -14.83
CA TYR A 44 -22.94 11.09 -16.28
C TYR A 44 -24.23 10.53 -16.90
N SER A 45 -24.75 9.42 -16.38
CA SER A 45 -26.02 8.84 -16.85
C SER A 45 -27.18 9.83 -16.69
N ILE A 46 -27.23 10.55 -15.56
CA ILE A 46 -28.23 11.63 -15.34
C ILE A 46 -27.99 12.79 -16.30
N TYR A 47 -26.73 13.21 -16.49
CA TYR A 47 -26.39 14.29 -17.43
C TYR A 47 -26.79 13.97 -18.87
N SER A 48 -26.63 12.71 -19.29
CA SER A 48 -27.03 12.23 -20.61
C SER A 48 -28.55 12.28 -20.84
N LEU A 49 -29.37 12.27 -19.79
CA LEU A 49 -30.83 12.42 -19.93
C LEU A 49 -31.22 13.88 -20.23
N VAL A 50 -30.51 14.85 -19.65
CA VAL A 50 -30.78 16.28 -19.85
C VAL A 50 -30.20 16.76 -21.18
N LYS A 51 -28.99 16.30 -21.53
CA LYS A 51 -28.35 16.60 -22.80
C LYS A 51 -28.08 15.30 -23.54
N PRO A 52 -29.00 14.84 -24.40
CA PRO A 52 -28.82 13.60 -25.13
C PRO A 52 -27.50 13.61 -25.92
N PRO A 53 -26.84 12.46 -26.03
CA PRO A 53 -25.58 12.33 -26.74
C PRO A 53 -25.80 12.68 -28.21
N ALA A 54 -24.87 13.42 -28.80
CA ALA A 54 -24.96 13.79 -30.21
C ALA A 54 -24.76 12.59 -31.15
N ASN A 55 -24.11 11.52 -30.66
CA ASN A 55 -23.75 10.35 -31.43
C ASN A 55 -23.93 9.06 -30.59
N ASN A 56 -24.35 7.96 -31.22
CA ASN A 56 -24.57 6.67 -30.56
C ASN A 56 -23.29 6.07 -29.97
N ASN A 57 -22.12 6.46 -30.49
CA ASN A 57 -20.82 6.00 -30.00
C ASN A 57 -20.58 6.37 -28.52
N GLU A 58 -21.06 7.55 -28.09
CA GLU A 58 -20.91 8.03 -26.71
C GLU A 58 -21.60 7.07 -25.72
N SER A 59 -22.82 6.64 -26.05
CA SER A 59 -23.58 5.67 -25.23
C SER A 59 -22.92 4.30 -25.17
N ILE A 60 -22.41 3.78 -26.29
CA ILE A 60 -21.75 2.46 -26.34
C ILE A 60 -20.49 2.45 -25.47
N ILE A 61 -19.66 3.50 -25.56
CA ILE A 61 -18.43 3.63 -24.77
C ILE A 61 -18.76 3.66 -23.27
N MET A 62 -19.81 4.38 -22.88
CA MET A 62 -20.21 4.52 -21.48
C MET A 62 -20.74 3.21 -20.89
N VAL A 63 -21.48 2.43 -21.68
CA VAL A 63 -21.90 1.07 -21.29
C VAL A 63 -20.69 0.14 -21.18
N ALA A 64 -19.72 0.21 -22.10
CA ALA A 64 -18.50 -0.60 -22.00
C ALA A 64 -17.69 -0.26 -20.73
N LEU A 65 -17.58 1.03 -20.38
CA LEU A 65 -16.92 1.49 -19.16
C LEU A 65 -17.63 1.01 -17.89
N SER A 66 -18.95 0.91 -17.88
CA SER A 66 -19.70 0.40 -16.72
C SER A 66 -19.40 -1.06 -16.44
N VAL A 67 -19.36 -1.89 -17.49
CA VAL A 67 -18.99 -3.31 -17.40
C VAL A 67 -17.54 -3.46 -16.93
N LEU A 68 -16.63 -2.60 -17.43
CA LEU A 68 -15.23 -2.59 -16.99
C LEU A 68 -15.10 -2.26 -15.50
N ILE A 69 -15.83 -1.24 -15.00
CA ILE A 69 -15.83 -0.87 -13.58
C ILE A 69 -16.36 -2.03 -12.72
N LEU A 70 -17.40 -2.72 -13.18
CA LEU A 70 -17.90 -3.92 -12.49
C LEU A 70 -16.84 -5.01 -12.41
N ALA A 71 -16.16 -5.33 -13.51
CA ALA A 71 -15.08 -6.32 -13.52
C ALA A 71 -13.91 -5.92 -12.59
N LEU A 72 -13.53 -4.64 -12.61
CA LEU A 72 -12.51 -4.09 -11.72
C LEU A 72 -12.92 -4.17 -10.24
N THR A 73 -14.20 -3.94 -9.92
CA THR A 73 -14.73 -4.09 -8.55
C THR A 73 -14.48 -5.50 -8.04
N LEU A 74 -14.84 -6.51 -8.83
CA LEU A 74 -14.66 -7.91 -8.47
C LEU A 74 -13.18 -8.26 -8.30
N PHE A 75 -12.34 -7.78 -9.23
CA PHE A 75 -10.90 -8.01 -9.18
C PHE A 75 -10.24 -7.41 -7.94
N ILE A 76 -10.55 -6.15 -7.61
CA ILE A 76 -10.01 -5.46 -6.43
C ILE A 76 -10.46 -6.16 -5.14
N ASN A 77 -11.72 -6.57 -5.05
CA ASN A 77 -12.24 -7.29 -3.89
C ASN A 77 -11.54 -8.65 -3.71
N ASN A 78 -11.24 -9.36 -4.79
CA ASN A 78 -10.51 -10.64 -4.74
C ASN A 78 -9.04 -10.50 -4.30
N MET A 79 -8.40 -9.35 -4.51
CA MET A 79 -7.01 -9.13 -4.05
C MET A 79 -6.85 -9.09 -2.52
N ASN A 80 -7.95 -8.88 -1.79
CA ASN A 80 -8.03 -8.95 -0.32
C ASN A 80 -6.87 -8.24 0.40
N TYR A 81 -6.59 -6.98 0.03
CA TYR A 81 -5.50 -6.19 0.61
C TYR A 81 -5.64 -6.05 2.13
N LYS A 82 -6.87 -5.87 2.62
CA LYS A 82 -7.18 -5.77 4.05
C LYS A 82 -6.88 -7.06 4.81
N GLY A 83 -7.24 -8.23 4.27
CA GLY A 83 -6.93 -9.52 4.88
C GLY A 83 -5.43 -9.78 4.95
N ARG A 84 -4.70 -9.46 3.87
CA ARG A 84 -3.23 -9.56 3.85
C ARG A 84 -2.55 -8.62 4.85
N ALA A 85 -3.05 -7.39 4.97
CA ALA A 85 -2.57 -6.45 5.98
C ALA A 85 -2.78 -6.99 7.41
N MET A 86 -3.94 -7.60 7.68
CA MET A 86 -4.23 -8.22 8.98
C MET A 86 -3.26 -9.34 9.34
N LEU A 87 -2.88 -10.19 8.39
CA LEU A 87 -1.88 -11.24 8.61
C LEU A 87 -0.49 -10.66 8.92
N ILE A 88 -0.07 -9.62 8.20
CA ILE A 88 1.19 -8.91 8.49
C ILE A 88 1.15 -8.29 9.88
N LYS A 89 0.00 -7.74 10.28
CA LYS A 89 -0.22 -7.16 11.61
C LYS A 89 0.00 -8.17 12.72
N GLN A 90 -0.67 -9.31 12.63
CA GLN A 90 -0.50 -10.40 13.59
C GLN A 90 0.95 -10.90 13.63
N CYS A 91 1.63 -10.94 12.48
CA CYS A 91 3.04 -11.33 12.39
C CYS A 91 3.95 -10.35 13.15
N TYR A 92 3.86 -9.03 12.89
CA TYR A 92 4.75 -8.09 13.56
C TYR A 92 4.44 -7.93 15.06
N GLU A 93 3.20 -8.14 15.49
CA GLU A 93 2.81 -8.18 16.90
C GLU A 93 3.49 -9.34 17.63
N LYS A 94 3.48 -10.54 17.03
CA LYS A 94 4.23 -11.70 17.53
C LYS A 94 5.74 -11.46 17.54
N LEU A 95 6.29 -10.80 16.50
CA LEU A 95 7.70 -10.39 16.48
C LEU A 95 8.06 -9.45 17.64
N SER A 96 7.12 -8.63 18.12
CA SER A 96 7.37 -7.75 19.26
C SER A 96 7.60 -8.53 20.55
N VAL A 97 6.86 -9.62 20.75
CA VAL A 97 7.04 -10.53 21.90
C VAL A 97 8.39 -11.23 21.80
N ILE A 98 8.73 -11.76 20.62
CA ILE A 98 10.02 -12.42 20.33
C ILE A 98 11.19 -11.46 20.57
N HIS A 99 11.06 -10.19 20.18
CA HIS A 99 12.07 -9.17 20.41
C HIS A 99 12.34 -8.97 21.92
N THR A 100 11.27 -8.83 22.71
CA THR A 100 11.41 -8.69 24.18
C THR A 100 12.04 -9.93 24.81
N LEU A 101 11.68 -11.13 24.36
CA LEU A 101 12.30 -12.37 24.82
C LEU A 101 13.80 -12.41 24.48
N SER A 102 14.17 -12.01 23.26
CA SER A 102 15.56 -12.01 22.78
C SER A 102 16.51 -11.08 23.53
N LEU A 103 15.98 -10.14 24.32
CA LEU A 103 16.77 -9.27 25.19
C LEU A 103 17.09 -9.91 26.55
N SER A 104 16.31 -10.91 26.98
CA SER A 104 16.37 -11.49 28.33
C SER A 104 16.85 -12.95 28.36
N SER A 105 16.71 -13.67 27.25
CA SER A 105 16.92 -15.12 27.18
C SER A 105 18.33 -15.53 26.73
N THR A 106 18.84 -16.63 27.26
CA THR A 106 20.09 -17.29 26.82
C THR A 106 19.91 -18.28 25.67
N ASP A 107 18.71 -18.85 25.47
CA ASP A 107 18.42 -19.84 24.42
C ASP A 107 18.02 -19.20 23.07
N LEU A 108 19.02 -18.73 22.33
CA LEU A 108 18.84 -18.11 21.00
C LEU A 108 18.31 -19.08 19.93
N THR A 109 18.56 -20.38 20.06
CA THR A 109 18.20 -21.40 19.07
C THR A 109 16.69 -21.64 19.00
N GLU A 110 16.02 -21.69 20.15
CA GLU A 110 14.57 -21.86 20.23
C GLU A 110 13.84 -20.59 19.76
N ILE A 111 14.40 -19.42 20.07
CA ILE A 111 13.85 -18.13 19.63
C ILE A 111 13.99 -17.96 18.11
N ASP A 112 15.10 -18.40 17.50
CA ASP A 112 15.24 -18.37 16.04
C ASP A 112 14.21 -19.29 15.36
N LYS A 113 13.94 -20.49 15.91
CA LYS A 113 12.87 -21.36 15.39
C LYS A 113 11.50 -20.68 15.46
N GLN A 114 11.17 -20.05 16.58
CA GLN A 114 9.90 -19.31 16.73
C GLN A 114 9.83 -18.12 15.78
N TYR A 115 10.95 -17.40 15.60
CA TYR A 115 11.05 -16.31 14.65
C TYR A 115 10.78 -16.77 13.22
N GLN A 116 11.41 -17.86 12.75
CA GLN A 116 11.15 -18.40 11.41
C GLN A 116 9.70 -18.87 11.23
N ALA A 117 9.12 -19.51 12.25
CA ALA A 117 7.72 -19.93 12.22
C ALA A 117 6.77 -18.72 12.08
N VAL A 118 7.05 -17.62 12.78
CA VAL A 118 6.25 -16.39 12.66
C VAL A 118 6.47 -15.71 11.31
N LEU A 119 7.68 -15.73 10.75
CA LEU A 119 7.92 -15.19 9.41
C LEU A 119 7.14 -15.94 8.33
N ALA A 120 7.05 -17.27 8.42
CA ALA A 120 6.31 -18.11 7.49
C ALA A 120 4.79 -17.83 7.48
N SER A 121 4.25 -17.19 8.52
CA SER A 121 2.80 -16.95 8.66
C SER A 121 2.24 -15.80 7.83
N SER A 122 3.10 -14.96 7.23
CA SER A 122 2.65 -13.78 6.48
C SER A 122 3.56 -13.48 5.31
N GLU A 123 3.07 -12.70 4.36
CA GLU A 123 3.88 -12.26 3.23
C GLU A 123 5.13 -11.46 3.67
N ASN A 124 6.16 -11.54 2.84
CA ASN A 124 7.40 -10.82 3.06
C ASN A 124 7.24 -9.33 2.72
N HIS A 125 7.95 -8.49 3.48
CA HIS A 125 8.05 -7.07 3.16
C HIS A 125 8.87 -6.89 1.87
N LEU A 126 8.61 -5.81 1.14
CA LEU A 126 9.44 -5.44 0.01
C LEU A 126 10.65 -4.63 0.47
N GLU A 127 11.68 -4.55 -0.37
CA GLU A 127 12.85 -3.72 -0.12
C GLU A 127 12.47 -2.25 0.10
N ARG A 128 11.52 -1.72 -0.68
CA ARG A 128 10.99 -0.36 -0.48
C ARG A 128 10.37 -0.12 0.89
N ASP A 129 9.78 -1.15 1.50
CA ASP A 129 9.17 -1.04 2.84
C ASP A 129 10.26 -0.96 3.90
N PHE A 130 11.34 -1.73 3.72
CA PHE A 130 12.52 -1.69 4.57
C PHE A 130 13.26 -0.35 4.45
N ILE A 131 13.47 0.14 3.23
CA ILE A 131 14.10 1.46 2.99
C ILE A 131 13.27 2.57 3.62
N LYS A 132 11.94 2.52 3.46
CA LYS A 132 11.03 3.48 4.10
C LYS A 132 11.10 3.41 5.61
N ALA A 133 11.15 2.20 6.20
CA ALA A 133 11.34 2.04 7.64
C ALA A 133 12.66 2.67 8.10
N MET A 134 13.76 2.46 7.37
CA MET A 134 15.07 3.02 7.70
C MET A 134 15.09 4.55 7.66
N VAL A 135 14.51 5.15 6.62
CA VAL A 135 14.41 6.61 6.49
C VAL A 135 13.54 7.19 7.60
N ASP A 136 12.40 6.58 7.90
CA ASP A 136 11.48 7.04 8.94
C ASP A 136 12.09 6.92 10.34
N GLU A 137 12.75 5.82 10.69
CA GLU A 137 13.40 5.66 12.00
C GLU A 137 14.58 6.64 12.17
N ASN A 138 15.36 6.89 11.13
CA ASN A 138 16.43 7.90 11.17
C ASN A 138 15.90 9.34 11.29
N ALA A 139 14.69 9.61 10.79
CA ALA A 139 14.04 10.91 10.93
C ALA A 139 13.42 11.12 12.32
N ASN A 140 12.88 10.05 12.92
CA ASN A 140 12.17 10.12 14.21
C ASN A 140 13.06 9.89 15.44
N THR A 141 14.26 9.32 15.27
CA THR A 141 15.16 9.03 16.39
C THR A 141 16.10 10.21 16.64
N SER A 142 16.03 10.81 17.83
CA SER A 142 16.91 11.92 18.23
C SER A 142 18.38 11.49 18.31
N ASP A 143 18.63 10.28 18.82
CA ASP A 143 19.98 9.72 18.97
C ASP A 143 20.25 8.65 17.91
N LYS A 144 20.91 9.09 16.83
CA LYS A 144 21.24 8.24 15.67
C LYS A 144 22.24 7.14 15.99
N SER A 145 22.99 7.25 17.08
CA SER A 145 23.98 6.24 17.48
C SER A 145 23.33 4.91 17.89
N LYS A 146 22.04 4.94 18.24
CA LYS A 146 21.24 3.76 18.60
C LYS A 146 20.77 2.94 17.40
N LEU A 147 20.93 3.45 16.17
CA LEU A 147 20.49 2.78 14.95
C LEU A 147 21.62 1.94 14.36
N THR A 148 21.38 0.63 14.22
CA THR A 148 22.32 -0.30 13.60
C THR A 148 22.47 -0.08 12.09
N LYS A 149 21.47 0.53 11.44
CA LYS A 149 21.46 0.83 10.00
C LYS A 149 21.03 2.27 9.76
N LEU A 150 21.83 2.98 8.97
CA LEU A 150 21.61 4.39 8.64
C LEU A 150 21.31 4.56 7.15
N PRO A 151 20.31 5.37 6.79
CA PRO A 151 19.97 5.59 5.40
C PRO A 151 20.94 6.57 4.72
N THR A 152 21.42 6.18 3.55
CA THR A 152 22.12 7.08 2.61
C THR A 152 21.16 8.12 2.01
N THR A 153 21.70 9.20 1.46
CA THR A 153 20.95 10.19 0.66
C THR A 153 20.14 9.56 -0.47
N TRP A 154 20.71 8.56 -1.16
CA TRP A 154 20.03 7.77 -2.19
C TRP A 154 18.73 7.11 -1.71
N HIS A 155 18.74 6.53 -0.51
CA HIS A 155 17.56 5.90 0.08
C HIS A 155 16.43 6.92 0.30
N LYS A 156 16.76 8.15 0.70
CA LYS A 156 15.78 9.24 0.86
C LYS A 156 15.17 9.65 -0.47
N ILE A 157 16.01 9.79 -1.51
CA ILE A 157 15.57 10.10 -2.88
C ILE A 157 14.63 9.00 -3.39
N GLN A 158 14.96 7.73 -3.14
CA GLN A 158 14.14 6.59 -3.56
C GLN A 158 12.76 6.59 -2.87
N VAL A 159 12.69 6.88 -1.57
CA VAL A 159 11.41 7.02 -0.85
C VAL A 159 10.58 8.16 -1.42
N LEU A 160 11.21 9.32 -1.69
CA LEU A 160 10.54 10.47 -2.29
C LEU A 160 10.02 10.13 -3.69
N TYR A 161 10.82 9.48 -4.53
CA TYR A 161 10.43 9.05 -5.87
C TYR A 161 9.20 8.13 -5.85
N TYR A 162 9.19 7.10 -5.00
CA TYR A 162 8.02 6.21 -4.90
C TYR A 162 6.78 6.94 -4.38
N SER A 163 6.95 7.90 -3.46
CA SER A 163 5.85 8.71 -2.95
C SER A 163 5.25 9.59 -4.05
N LEU A 164 6.10 10.33 -4.78
CA LEU A 164 5.68 11.20 -5.88
C LEU A 164 5.03 10.41 -7.00
N ARG A 165 5.62 9.27 -7.41
CA ARG A 165 5.04 8.40 -8.43
C ARG A 165 3.63 7.95 -8.07
N ASN A 166 3.40 7.52 -6.82
CA ASN A 166 2.08 7.09 -6.38
C ASN A 166 1.06 8.24 -6.38
N ILE A 167 1.47 9.45 -6.00
CA ILE A 167 0.63 10.65 -6.04
C ILE A 167 0.28 11.00 -7.50
N ILE A 168 1.26 11.03 -8.38
CA ILE A 168 1.07 11.32 -9.81
C ILE A 168 0.10 10.31 -10.44
N LEU A 169 0.30 9.02 -10.19
CA LEU A 169 -0.60 7.97 -10.69
C LEU A 169 -2.03 8.12 -10.15
N PHE A 170 -2.17 8.45 -8.87
CA PHE A 170 -3.48 8.68 -8.27
C PHE A 170 -4.18 9.90 -8.89
N LEU A 171 -3.50 11.02 -9.05
CA LEU A 171 -4.04 12.22 -9.68
C LEU A 171 -4.43 11.94 -11.15
N PHE A 172 -3.57 11.26 -11.89
CA PHE A 172 -3.86 10.86 -13.26
C PHE A 172 -5.15 10.02 -13.36
N LEU A 173 -5.29 8.99 -12.51
CA LEU A 173 -6.49 8.16 -12.48
C LEU A 173 -7.72 8.93 -11.97
N PHE A 174 -7.56 9.89 -11.07
CA PHE A 174 -8.66 10.70 -10.55
C PHE A 174 -9.25 11.63 -11.63
N PHE A 175 -8.39 12.27 -12.44
CA PHE A 175 -8.82 13.19 -13.50
C PHE A 175 -9.21 12.50 -14.81
N ALA A 176 -8.77 11.26 -15.05
CA ALA A 176 -9.11 10.50 -16.25
C ALA A 176 -10.60 10.52 -16.66
N PRO A 177 -11.59 10.30 -15.76
CA PRO A 177 -13.01 10.34 -16.14
C PRO A 177 -13.47 11.72 -16.65
N LEU A 178 -12.95 12.81 -16.07
CA LEU A 178 -13.25 14.17 -16.51
C LEU A 178 -12.67 14.45 -17.90
N ILE A 179 -11.45 13.96 -18.15
CA ILE A 179 -10.79 14.08 -19.46
C ILE A 179 -11.61 13.32 -20.52
N ILE A 180 -12.02 12.08 -20.23
CA ILE A 180 -12.84 11.27 -21.13
C ILE A 180 -14.14 11.99 -21.51
N LEU A 181 -14.82 12.61 -20.54
CA LEU A 181 -16.05 13.37 -20.80
C LEU A 181 -15.81 14.58 -21.69
N VAL A 182 -14.75 15.36 -21.44
CA VAL A 182 -14.41 16.53 -22.26
C VAL A 182 -14.07 16.10 -23.69
N VAL A 183 -13.36 14.99 -23.86
CA VAL A 183 -13.02 14.44 -25.19
C VAL A 183 -14.28 13.97 -25.91
N LEU A 184 -15.15 13.19 -25.26
CA LEU A 184 -16.37 12.66 -25.88
C LEU A 184 -17.38 13.76 -26.26
N ARG A 185 -17.44 14.86 -25.51
CA ARG A 185 -18.36 15.98 -25.80
C ARG A 185 -17.81 17.00 -26.80
N LYS A 186 -16.50 17.00 -27.04
CA LYS A 186 -15.84 17.86 -28.05
C LYS A 186 -15.64 17.15 -29.39
N ALA A 187 -15.63 15.82 -29.40
CA ALA A 187 -15.60 14.99 -30.60
C ALA A 187 -17.00 14.87 -31.23
#